data_AF-A0A845ZNT4-F1
#
_entry.id   AF-A0A845ZNT4-F1
#
_cell.length_a   1.000
_cell.length_b   1.000
_cell.length_c   1.000
_cell.angle_alpha   90.00
_cell.angle_beta   90.00
_cell.angle_gamma   90.00
#
_symmetry.space_group_name_H-M   'P 1'
#
loop_
_entity.id
_entity.type
_entity.pdbx_description
1 polymer ?
#
loop_
_entity_poly.entity_id
_entity_poly.type
_entity_poly.pdbx_seq_one_letter_code
_entity_poly.pdbx_strand_id
1 'polypeptide(L)'
;KLWKEYSSYYNDALQEMWEYCCGHPEEYDPTIKGVITWLDDELKKRLRRFRDAGYRQQKRQITGLSTEEGKTIDPVDRVPAAPDLQPVMKIWQKTLDWVKTDPDGVLRQTCFRKRPEINAQVLIQRRLPPDQPWKTIAAEFKLTPPEAKDLPKFYNRKCLPLLRKFGVCQGYIEEKSKTGSSKSTTKPQPRKKS
;
A
#
# COMPACT_ATOMS: atom_id res chain seq x y z
N LYS A 1 10.70 -30.89 -45.54
CA LYS A 1 9.23 -30.84 -45.27
C LYS A 1 9.07 -30.21 -43.89
N LEU A 2 8.23 -29.18 -43.75
CA LEU A 2 8.07 -28.47 -42.47
C LEU A 2 7.33 -29.32 -41.44
N TRP A 3 7.70 -29.16 -40.16
CA TRP A 3 7.04 -29.79 -39.02
C TRP A 3 5.55 -29.43 -38.99
N LYS A 4 4.69 -30.42 -38.77
CA LYS A 4 3.24 -30.23 -38.65
C LYS A 4 2.77 -30.80 -37.32
N GLU A 5 1.98 -30.04 -36.60
CA GLU A 5 1.37 -30.46 -35.34
C GLU A 5 -0.05 -29.90 -35.23
N TYR A 6 -0.93 -30.58 -34.51
CA TYR A 6 -2.33 -30.19 -34.30
C TYR A 6 -2.54 -29.27 -33.08
N SER A 7 -1.51 -28.50 -32.71
CA SER A 7 -1.58 -27.55 -31.61
C SER A 7 -2.50 -26.38 -31.97
N SER A 8 -3.32 -25.90 -31.04
CA SER A 8 -4.26 -24.78 -31.29
C SER A 8 -3.54 -23.50 -31.75
N TYR A 9 -2.30 -23.31 -31.30
CA TYR A 9 -1.41 -22.19 -31.65
C TYR A 9 -0.50 -22.46 -32.86
N TYR A 10 -0.69 -23.57 -33.59
CA TYR A 10 0.19 -23.93 -34.70
C TYR A 10 0.13 -22.91 -35.85
N ASN A 11 -1.07 -22.42 -36.18
CA ASN A 11 -1.24 -21.42 -37.25
C ASN A 11 -0.59 -20.09 -36.88
N ASP A 12 -0.72 -19.65 -35.63
CA ASP A 12 -0.10 -18.42 -35.13
C ASP A 12 1.44 -18.53 -35.16
N ALA A 13 1.97 -19.67 -34.70
CA ALA A 13 3.41 -19.94 -34.76
C ALA A 13 3.94 -19.98 -36.20
N LEU A 14 3.14 -20.44 -37.17
CA LEU A 14 3.49 -20.45 -38.58
C LEU A 14 3.51 -19.03 -39.16
N GLN A 15 2.54 -18.18 -38.79
CA GLN A 15 2.49 -16.79 -39.21
C GLN A 15 3.69 -15.99 -38.65
N GLU A 16 3.98 -16.10 -37.35
CA GLU A 16 5.14 -15.43 -36.74
C GLU A 16 6.47 -15.91 -37.34
N MET A 17 6.56 -17.19 -37.70
CA MET A 17 7.74 -17.73 -38.39
C MET A 17 7.91 -17.05 -39.75
N TRP A 18 6.86 -16.94 -40.55
CA TRP A 18 6.93 -16.28 -41.86
C TRP A 18 7.26 -14.80 -41.74
N GLU A 19 6.64 -14.09 -40.81
CA GLU A 19 6.94 -12.67 -40.55
C GLU A 19 8.42 -12.48 -40.21
N TYR A 20 8.95 -13.30 -39.31
CA TYR A 20 10.36 -13.24 -38.93
C TYR A 20 11.30 -13.57 -40.10
N CYS A 21 11.05 -14.68 -40.80
CA CYS A 21 11.92 -15.14 -41.88
C CYS A 21 11.90 -14.20 -43.09
N CYS A 22 10.77 -13.56 -43.38
CA CYS A 22 10.65 -12.56 -44.44
C CYS A 22 11.20 -11.19 -44.02
N GLY A 23 11.16 -10.85 -42.73
CA GLY A 23 11.71 -9.61 -42.19
C GLY A 23 13.24 -9.65 -41.97
N HIS A 24 13.81 -10.84 -41.80
CA HIS A 24 15.23 -11.05 -41.51
C HIS A 24 15.91 -12.07 -42.45
N PRO A 25 15.84 -11.90 -43.79
CA PRO A 25 16.51 -12.79 -44.72
C PRO A 25 18.04 -12.78 -44.57
N GLU A 26 18.62 -11.71 -44.03
CA GLU A 26 20.06 -11.56 -43.76
C GLU A 26 20.60 -12.53 -42.71
N GLU A 27 19.75 -13.07 -41.83
CA GLU A 27 20.15 -14.05 -40.82
C GLU A 27 20.25 -15.48 -41.37
N TYR A 28 19.79 -15.70 -42.60
CA TYR A 28 19.88 -16.99 -43.24
C TYR A 28 21.25 -17.18 -43.90
N ASP A 29 22.02 -18.15 -43.39
CA ASP A 29 23.28 -18.58 -43.99
C ASP A 29 23.11 -19.93 -44.72
N PRO A 30 23.19 -19.95 -46.07
CA PRO A 30 23.06 -21.16 -46.86
C PRO A 30 24.24 -22.15 -46.68
N THR A 31 25.37 -21.71 -46.14
CA THR A 31 26.54 -22.57 -45.89
C THR A 31 26.37 -23.44 -44.66
N ILE A 32 25.53 -23.01 -43.71
CA ILE A 32 25.29 -23.70 -42.43
C ILE A 32 24.15 -24.71 -42.56
N LYS A 33 23.03 -24.33 -43.17
CA LYS A 33 21.83 -25.17 -43.27
C LYS A 33 20.98 -24.79 -44.48
N GLY A 34 20.28 -25.76 -45.05
CA GLY A 34 19.33 -25.50 -46.12
C GLY A 34 18.11 -24.69 -45.64
N VAL A 35 17.51 -23.90 -46.54
CA VAL A 35 16.36 -23.02 -46.26
C VAL A 35 15.24 -23.75 -45.52
N ILE A 36 14.91 -24.97 -45.96
CA ILE A 36 13.82 -25.76 -45.35
C ILE A 36 14.15 -26.12 -43.89
N THR A 37 15.41 -26.45 -43.60
CA THR A 37 15.87 -26.78 -42.24
C THR A 37 15.88 -25.53 -41.36
N TRP A 38 16.26 -24.37 -41.91
CA TRP A 38 16.19 -23.10 -41.20
C TRP A 38 14.75 -22.72 -40.83
N LEU A 39 13.82 -22.81 -41.79
CA LEU A 39 12.40 -22.57 -41.54
C LEU A 39 11.84 -23.55 -40.49
N ASP A 40 12.22 -24.82 -40.57
CA ASP A 40 11.79 -25.84 -39.60
C ASP A 40 12.30 -25.56 -38.17
N ASP A 41 13.57 -25.15 -38.03
CA ASP A 41 14.15 -24.73 -36.76
C ASP A 41 13.43 -23.51 -36.18
N GLU A 42 13.11 -22.54 -37.05
CA GLU A 42 12.45 -21.31 -36.64
C GLU A 42 11.02 -21.57 -36.18
N LEU A 43 10.27 -22.41 -36.91
CA LEU A 43 8.94 -22.89 -36.52
C LEU A 43 8.97 -23.57 -35.15
N LYS A 44 9.90 -24.50 -34.94
CA LYS A 44 10.06 -25.20 -33.65
C LYS A 44 10.36 -24.25 -32.50
N LYS A 45 11.15 -23.20 -32.72
CA LYS A 45 11.40 -22.17 -31.69
C LYS A 45 10.12 -21.45 -31.31
N ARG A 46 9.24 -21.10 -32.27
CA ARG A 46 7.98 -20.40 -32.01
C ARG A 46 7.02 -21.32 -31.27
N LEU A 47 6.85 -22.55 -31.73
CA LEU A 47 6.02 -23.56 -31.04
C LEU A 47 6.44 -23.75 -29.58
N ARG A 48 7.76 -23.81 -29.30
CA ARG A 48 8.27 -23.86 -27.92
C ARG A 48 7.90 -22.61 -27.12
N ARG A 49 8.05 -21.41 -27.70
CA ARG A 49 7.68 -20.15 -27.03
C ARG A 49 6.21 -20.12 -26.64
N PHE A 50 5.30 -20.52 -27.54
CA PHE A 50 3.86 -20.60 -27.27
C PHE A 50 3.54 -21.59 -26.16
N ARG A 51 4.13 -22.79 -26.21
CA ARG A 51 3.98 -23.80 -25.16
C ARG A 51 4.45 -23.29 -23.80
N ASP A 52 5.64 -22.69 -23.75
CA ASP A 52 6.22 -22.21 -22.50
C ASP A 52 5.44 -20.98 -21.96
N ALA A 53 4.88 -20.16 -22.84
CA ALA A 53 3.98 -19.07 -22.47
C ALA A 53 2.70 -19.59 -21.83
N GLY A 54 2.08 -20.63 -22.40
CA GLY A 54 0.93 -21.32 -21.81
C GLY A 54 1.23 -21.88 -20.42
N TYR A 55 2.37 -22.55 -20.25
CA TYR A 55 2.79 -23.08 -18.95
C TYR A 55 3.05 -21.97 -17.92
N ARG A 56 3.71 -20.86 -18.33
CA ARG A 56 3.90 -19.70 -17.46
C ARG A 56 2.58 -19.07 -17.04
N GLN A 57 1.62 -18.98 -17.96
CA GLN A 57 0.30 -18.42 -17.67
C GLN A 57 -0.47 -19.32 -16.70
N GLN A 58 -0.48 -20.63 -16.93
CA GLN A 58 -1.07 -21.59 -15.99
C GLN A 58 -0.41 -21.53 -14.61
N LYS A 59 0.92 -21.45 -14.53
CA LYS A 59 1.64 -21.34 -13.26
C LYS A 59 1.38 -20.02 -12.51
N ARG A 60 1.02 -18.95 -13.22
CA ARG A 60 0.63 -17.65 -12.64
C ARG A 60 -0.82 -17.63 -12.17
N GLN A 61 -1.66 -18.50 -12.73
CA GLN A 61 -3.05 -18.64 -12.33
C GLN A 61 -3.14 -19.57 -11.12
N ILE A 62 -3.84 -19.13 -10.07
CA ILE A 62 -4.20 -20.02 -8.96
C ILE A 62 -5.25 -20.97 -9.53
N THR A 63 -4.85 -22.19 -9.87
CA THR A 63 -5.79 -23.21 -10.36
C THR A 63 -6.65 -23.66 -9.18
N GLY A 64 -7.97 -23.65 -9.35
CA GLY A 64 -8.91 -24.20 -8.36
C GLY A 64 -8.51 -25.62 -7.99
N LEU A 65 -8.46 -25.92 -6.70
CA LEU A 65 -8.21 -27.28 -6.23
C LEU A 65 -9.48 -28.10 -6.53
N SER A 66 -9.35 -29.10 -7.40
CA SER A 66 -10.38 -30.12 -7.55
C SER A 66 -10.33 -31.03 -6.34
N THR A 67 -11.43 -31.05 -5.60
CA THR A 67 -11.63 -32.02 -4.52
C THR A 67 -11.89 -33.41 -5.14
N GLU A 68 -11.62 -34.50 -4.42
CA GLU A 68 -11.82 -35.89 -4.88
C GLU A 68 -13.25 -36.18 -5.38
N GLU A 69 -14.22 -35.35 -4.97
CA GLU A 69 -15.64 -35.41 -5.34
C GLU A 69 -15.99 -34.61 -6.62
N GLY A 70 -14.99 -34.11 -7.36
CA GLY A 70 -15.19 -33.39 -8.63
C GLY A 70 -15.70 -31.95 -8.49
N LYS A 71 -15.76 -31.42 -7.26
CA LYS A 71 -16.17 -30.04 -7.00
C LYS A 71 -14.96 -29.11 -7.07
N THR A 72 -14.95 -28.23 -8.07
CA THR A 72 -13.96 -27.14 -8.21
C THR A 72 -14.24 -26.08 -7.15
N ILE A 73 -13.34 -25.91 -6.19
CA ILE A 73 -13.44 -24.84 -5.18
C ILE A 73 -12.74 -23.60 -5.74
N ASP A 74 -13.45 -22.46 -5.79
CA ASP A 74 -12.85 -21.19 -6.17
C ASP A 74 -11.80 -20.78 -5.11
N PRO A 75 -10.53 -20.55 -5.50
CA PRO A 75 -9.50 -20.10 -4.58
C PRO A 75 -9.83 -18.80 -3.83
N VAL A 76 -10.71 -17.96 -4.39
CA VAL A 76 -11.15 -16.70 -3.79
C VAL A 76 -11.97 -16.96 -2.52
N ASP A 77 -12.74 -18.04 -2.48
CA ASP A 77 -13.56 -18.42 -1.30
C ASP A 77 -12.72 -18.81 -0.09
N ARG A 78 -11.42 -19.08 -0.30
CA ARG A 78 -10.45 -19.37 0.78
C ARG A 78 -9.71 -18.13 1.27
N VAL A 79 -9.87 -16.98 0.61
CA VAL A 79 -9.26 -15.74 1.07
C VAL A 79 -10.10 -15.22 2.24
N PRO A 80 -9.54 -15.12 3.45
CA PRO A 80 -10.29 -14.57 4.58
C PRO A 80 -10.74 -13.15 4.24
N ALA A 81 -12.01 -12.85 4.52
CA ALA A 81 -12.55 -11.52 4.34
C ALA A 81 -11.70 -10.48 5.11
N ALA A 82 -11.60 -9.27 4.57
CA ALA A 82 -10.94 -8.16 5.26
C ALA A 82 -11.57 -7.97 6.65
N PRO A 83 -10.77 -7.63 7.68
CA PRO A 83 -11.29 -7.41 9.02
C PRO A 83 -12.40 -6.36 9.01
N ASP A 84 -13.40 -6.56 9.88
CA ASP A 84 -14.57 -5.70 9.99
C ASP A 84 -14.14 -4.22 10.17
N LEU A 85 -14.50 -3.37 9.20
CA LEU A 85 -14.20 -1.93 9.19
C LEU A 85 -15.15 -1.13 10.09
N GLN A 86 -16.25 -1.74 10.56
CA GLN A 86 -17.27 -1.07 11.37
C GLN A 86 -16.72 -0.41 12.65
N PRO A 87 -15.81 -1.04 13.43
CA PRO A 87 -15.26 -0.42 14.63
C PRO A 87 -14.44 0.84 14.31
N VAL A 88 -13.61 0.80 13.26
CA VAL A 88 -12.77 1.94 12.84
C VAL A 88 -13.66 3.10 12.37
N MET A 89 -14.71 2.80 11.61
CA MET A 89 -15.67 3.81 11.14
C MET A 89 -16.39 4.49 12.31
N LYS A 90 -16.80 3.73 13.33
CA LYS A 90 -17.43 4.27 14.54
C LYS A 90 -16.49 5.20 15.32
N ILE A 91 -15.22 4.82 15.48
CA ILE A 91 -14.20 5.65 16.14
C ILE A 91 -14.01 6.96 15.37
N TRP A 92 -13.91 6.87 14.05
CA TRP A 92 -13.75 8.03 13.18
C TRP A 92 -14.93 8.99 13.29
N GLN A 93 -16.16 8.48 13.19
CA GLN A 93 -17.38 9.29 13.31
C GLN A 93 -17.47 9.99 14.67
N LYS A 94 -17.23 9.27 15.77
CA LYS A 94 -17.20 9.86 17.12
C LYS A 94 -16.14 10.94 17.27
N THR A 95 -14.97 10.75 16.66
CA THR A 95 -13.90 11.75 16.68
C THR A 95 -14.33 13.01 15.93
N LEU A 96 -14.96 12.88 14.76
CA LEU A 96 -15.50 14.01 14.02
C LEU A 96 -16.57 14.77 14.80
N ASP A 97 -17.48 14.05 15.44
CA ASP A 97 -18.55 14.67 16.22
C ASP A 97 -18.00 15.42 17.43
N TRP A 98 -17.01 14.86 18.13
CA TRP A 98 -16.30 15.55 19.22
C TRP A 98 -15.59 16.82 18.71
N VAL A 99 -14.88 16.75 17.58
CA VAL A 99 -14.20 17.91 17.01
C VAL A 99 -15.21 18.99 16.62
N LYS A 100 -16.39 18.64 16.09
CA LYS A 100 -17.43 19.61 15.68
C LYS A 100 -18.14 20.25 16.87
N THR A 101 -18.51 19.45 17.86
CA THR A 101 -19.26 19.91 19.04
C THR A 101 -18.38 20.70 20.00
N ASP A 102 -17.10 20.32 20.15
CA ASP A 102 -16.15 20.92 21.11
C ASP A 102 -16.79 21.18 22.48
N PRO A 103 -17.28 20.13 23.17
CA PRO A 103 -18.11 20.27 24.37
C PRO A 103 -17.41 21.03 25.50
N ASP A 104 -16.08 20.89 25.60
CA ASP A 104 -15.26 21.55 26.61
C ASP A 104 -14.78 22.94 26.17
N GLY A 105 -15.01 23.33 24.91
CA GLY A 105 -14.52 24.58 24.31
C GLY A 105 -12.99 24.66 24.14
N VAL A 106 -12.26 23.61 24.50
CA VAL A 106 -10.78 23.59 24.54
C VAL A 106 -10.21 23.70 23.13
N LEU A 107 -10.85 23.11 22.12
CA LEU A 107 -10.36 23.15 20.74
C LEU A 107 -10.45 24.57 20.16
N ARG A 108 -11.56 25.27 20.43
CA ARG A 108 -11.78 26.66 20.02
C ARG A 108 -10.90 27.65 20.77
N GLN A 109 -10.62 27.42 22.05
CA GLN A 109 -9.74 28.27 22.85
C GLN A 109 -8.25 28.13 22.45
N THR A 110 -7.87 26.98 21.91
CA THR A 110 -6.48 26.70 21.52
C THR A 110 -6.18 27.31 20.15
N CYS A 111 -5.84 28.60 20.14
CA CYS A 111 -5.60 29.38 18.92
C CYS A 111 -4.12 29.50 18.53
N PHE A 112 -3.85 29.53 17.23
CA PHE A 112 -2.52 29.76 16.67
C PHE A 112 -2.17 31.26 16.73
N ARG A 113 -1.12 31.62 17.48
CA ARG A 113 -0.57 33.00 17.56
C ARG A 113 -1.64 34.09 17.80
N LYS A 114 -2.58 33.85 18.72
CA LYS A 114 -3.71 34.77 19.04
C LYS A 114 -4.67 35.05 17.88
N ARG A 115 -4.66 34.24 16.81
CA ARG A 115 -5.67 34.32 15.75
C ARG A 115 -6.81 33.35 16.02
N PRO A 116 -8.00 33.83 16.43
CA PRO A 116 -9.13 32.97 16.77
C PRO A 116 -9.68 32.20 15.57
N GLU A 117 -9.46 32.72 14.36
CA GLU A 117 -9.81 32.08 13.09
C GLU A 117 -9.03 30.77 12.85
N ILE A 118 -7.84 30.63 13.43
CA ILE A 118 -6.96 29.47 13.28
C ILE A 118 -6.84 28.78 14.64
N ASN A 119 -7.86 27.99 14.98
CA ASN A 119 -7.90 27.24 16.22
C ASN A 119 -7.67 25.74 15.99
N ALA A 120 -7.49 24.98 17.08
CA ALA A 120 -7.24 23.55 17.01
C ALA A 120 -8.42 22.81 16.36
N GLN A 121 -9.67 23.26 16.56
CA GLN A 121 -10.85 22.68 15.92
C GLN A 121 -10.72 22.70 14.39
N VAL A 122 -10.48 23.89 13.81
CA VAL A 122 -10.34 24.06 12.36
C VAL A 122 -9.18 23.23 11.82
N LEU A 123 -8.01 23.29 12.47
CA LEU A 123 -6.83 22.55 11.99
C LEU A 123 -7.02 21.04 12.05
N ILE A 124 -7.71 20.52 13.06
CA ILE A 124 -8.02 19.08 13.14
C ILE A 124 -8.99 18.69 12.04
N GLN A 125 -10.05 19.47 11.79
CA GLN A 125 -11.01 19.18 10.72
C GLN A 125 -10.36 19.15 9.33
N ARG A 126 -9.42 20.05 9.04
CA ARG A 126 -8.71 20.08 7.75
C ARG A 126 -7.68 18.96 7.55
N ARG A 127 -7.20 18.37 8.65
CA ARG A 127 -6.23 17.27 8.64
C ARG A 127 -6.89 15.89 8.71
N LEU A 128 -8.15 15.82 9.15
CA LEU A 128 -8.94 14.60 9.02
C LEU A 128 -9.27 14.36 7.54
N PRO A 129 -9.34 13.11 7.07
CA PRO A 129 -9.58 12.81 5.66
C PRO A 129 -10.81 13.55 5.11
N PRO A 130 -10.68 14.29 3.99
CA PRO A 130 -9.50 14.39 3.12
C PRO A 130 -8.38 15.31 3.67
N ASP A 131 -7.14 14.80 3.69
CA ASP A 131 -6.00 15.51 4.27
C ASP A 131 -5.58 16.73 3.41
N GLN A 132 -5.75 17.94 3.95
CA GLN A 132 -5.29 19.16 3.28
C GLN A 132 -3.79 19.43 3.57
N PRO A 133 -2.98 19.72 2.54
CA PRO A 133 -1.58 20.05 2.74
C PRO A 133 -1.43 21.42 3.42
N TRP A 134 -0.43 21.56 4.29
CA TRP A 134 -0.18 22.79 5.04
C TRP A 134 -0.02 24.04 4.19
N LYS A 135 0.50 23.89 2.96
CA LYS A 135 0.63 25.00 2.00
C LYS A 135 -0.73 25.59 1.62
N THR A 136 -1.75 24.74 1.41
CA THR A 136 -3.11 25.17 1.07
C THR A 136 -3.77 25.88 2.25
N ILE A 137 -3.67 25.31 3.45
CA ILE A 137 -4.19 25.92 4.68
C ILE A 137 -3.52 27.28 4.91
N ALA A 138 -2.19 27.36 4.74
CA ALA A 138 -1.46 28.61 4.92
C ALA A 138 -1.86 29.69 3.90
N ALA A 139 -2.12 29.31 2.64
CA ALA A 139 -2.57 30.22 1.61
C ALA A 139 -3.99 30.75 1.90
N GLU A 140 -4.91 29.87 2.33
CA GLU A 140 -6.29 30.22 2.65
C GLU A 140 -6.37 31.26 3.79
N PHE A 141 -5.58 31.07 4.84
CA PHE A 141 -5.51 32.01 5.97
C PHE A 141 -4.51 33.16 5.78
N LYS A 142 -3.98 33.34 4.56
CA LYS A 142 -3.00 34.40 4.21
C LYS A 142 -1.85 34.48 5.22
N LEU A 143 -1.30 33.33 5.60
CA LEU A 143 -0.20 33.25 6.56
C LEU A 143 1.09 33.82 5.97
N THR A 144 1.86 34.53 6.81
CA THR A 144 3.21 34.93 6.42
C THR A 144 4.13 33.70 6.29
N PRO A 145 5.21 33.77 5.50
CA PRO A 145 6.17 32.65 5.37
C PRO A 145 6.67 32.03 6.70
N PRO A 146 7.00 32.80 7.76
CA PRO A 146 7.39 32.21 9.04
C PRO A 146 6.22 31.49 9.75
N GLU A 147 4.99 31.95 9.56
CA GLU A 147 3.80 31.36 10.18
C GLU A 147 3.41 30.05 9.52
N ALA A 148 3.50 29.98 8.19
CA ALA A 148 3.31 28.74 7.45
C ALA A 148 4.27 27.64 7.90
N LYS A 149 5.51 27.99 8.29
CA LYS A 149 6.50 27.03 8.85
C LYS A 149 6.18 26.59 10.27
N ASP A 150 5.50 27.43 11.05
CA ASP A 150 5.17 27.14 12.45
C ASP A 150 3.82 26.44 12.63
N LEU A 151 2.92 26.54 11.66
CA LEU A 151 1.60 25.89 11.70
C LEU A 151 1.69 24.37 11.94
N PRO A 152 2.57 23.59 11.26
CA PRO A 152 2.72 22.16 11.56
C PRO A 152 3.28 21.91 12.97
N LYS A 153 4.16 22.78 13.47
CA LYS A 153 4.72 22.66 14.83
C LYS A 153 3.62 22.88 15.88
N PHE A 154 2.74 23.86 15.65
CA PHE A 154 1.59 24.10 16.51
C PHE A 154 0.65 22.90 16.52
N TYR A 155 0.32 22.35 15.34
CA TYR A 155 -0.52 21.16 15.23
C TYR A 155 0.06 19.99 16.04
N ASN A 156 1.35 19.69 15.87
CA ASN A 156 2.01 18.61 16.59
C ASN A 156 2.09 18.83 18.11
N ARG A 157 2.27 20.08 18.56
CA ARG A 157 2.47 20.40 19.99
C ARG A 157 1.17 20.65 20.75
N LYS A 158 0.08 21.01 20.06
CA LYS A 158 -1.19 21.41 20.69
C LYS A 158 -2.36 20.56 20.23
N CYS A 159 -2.54 20.36 18.93
CA CYS A 159 -3.69 19.62 18.40
C CYS A 159 -3.57 18.11 18.63
N LEU A 160 -2.41 17.50 18.32
CA LEU A 160 -2.20 16.06 18.51
C LEU A 160 -2.31 15.61 19.98
N PRO A 161 -1.79 16.34 20.98
CA PRO A 161 -2.00 16.00 22.38
C PRO A 161 -3.48 16.03 22.81
N LEU A 162 -4.28 16.96 22.28
CA LEU A 162 -5.72 17.03 22.55
C LEU A 162 -6.46 15.82 21.95
N LEU A 163 -6.15 15.46 20.70
CA LEU A 163 -6.66 14.25 20.07
C LEU A 163 -6.25 12.98 20.84
N ARG A 164 -5.01 12.91 21.32
CA ARG A 164 -4.55 11.78 22.12
C ARG A 164 -5.31 11.69 23.44
N LYS A 165 -5.49 12.81 24.15
CA LYS A 165 -6.29 12.84 25.38
C LYS A 165 -7.71 12.34 25.13
N PHE A 166 -8.36 12.81 24.07
CA PHE A 166 -9.67 12.29 23.67
C PHE A 166 -9.64 10.78 23.41
N GLY A 167 -8.65 10.30 22.64
CA GLY A 167 -8.49 8.87 22.37
C GLY A 167 -8.27 8.03 23.64
N VAL A 168 -7.54 8.54 24.63
CA VAL A 168 -7.38 7.90 25.95
C VAL A 168 -8.71 7.90 26.72
N CYS A 169 -9.41 9.03 26.80
CA CYS A 169 -10.70 9.12 27.49
C CYS A 169 -11.77 8.19 26.89
N GLN A 170 -11.74 7.97 25.58
CA GLN A 170 -12.65 7.05 24.89
C GLN A 170 -12.19 5.58 24.93
N GLY A 171 -11.01 5.29 25.49
CA GLY A 171 -10.44 3.94 25.53
C GLY A 171 -9.88 3.44 24.20
N TYR A 172 -9.66 4.33 23.22
CA TYR A 172 -9.06 3.97 21.92
C TYR A 172 -7.53 3.86 21.98
N ILE A 173 -6.90 4.50 22.95
CA ILE A 173 -5.44 4.56 23.10
C ILE A 173 -5.09 4.22 24.55
N GLU A 174 -4.17 3.30 24.76
CA GLU A 174 -3.60 3.03 26.09
C GLU A 174 -2.68 4.18 26.52
N GLU A 175 -2.88 4.68 27.74
CA GLU A 175 -2.04 5.72 28.31
C GLU A 175 -0.66 5.14 28.67
N LYS A 176 0.33 5.36 27.78
CA LYS A 176 1.73 5.13 28.16
C LYS A 176 2.14 6.19 29.17
N SER A 177 1.94 5.90 30.44
CA SER A 177 2.49 6.70 31.54
C SER A 177 4.00 6.82 31.32
N LYS A 178 4.50 8.06 31.25
CA LYS A 178 5.93 8.32 31.31
C LYS A 178 6.38 8.10 32.75
N THR A 179 6.49 6.86 33.18
CA THR A 179 7.24 6.52 34.39
C THR A 179 8.71 6.81 34.13
N GLY A 180 9.24 7.76 34.90
CA GLY A 180 10.61 8.24 34.79
C GLY A 180 11.64 7.13 34.92
N SER A 181 12.75 7.33 34.22
CA SER A 181 14.03 6.68 34.50
C SER A 181 14.46 7.02 35.93
N SER A 182 14.00 6.22 36.89
CA SER A 182 14.60 6.16 38.21
C SER A 182 15.76 5.19 38.11
N LYS A 183 16.96 5.72 37.97
CA LYS A 183 18.20 4.98 38.19
C LYS A 183 18.13 4.39 39.61
N SER A 184 17.97 3.08 39.72
CA SER A 184 18.21 2.34 40.95
C SER A 184 19.72 2.33 41.22
N THR A 185 20.22 3.34 41.92
CA THR A 185 21.55 3.27 42.55
C THR A 185 21.41 2.59 43.89
N THR A 186 21.51 1.26 43.89
CA THR A 186 21.69 0.45 45.09
C THR A 186 22.97 0.87 45.80
N LYS A 187 22.84 1.54 46.95
CA LYS A 187 23.92 1.78 47.91
C LYS A 187 24.28 0.44 48.59
N PRO A 188 25.55 -0.01 48.64
CA PRO A 188 25.92 -1.19 49.39
C PRO A 188 25.98 -0.88 50.90
N GLN A 189 25.34 -1.72 51.72
CA GLN A 189 25.49 -1.77 53.17
C GLN A 189 26.89 -2.27 53.58
N PRO A 190 27.45 -1.81 54.71
CA PRO A 190 28.77 -2.22 55.16
C PRO A 190 28.76 -3.60 55.82
N ARG A 191 29.78 -4.42 55.50
CA ARG A 191 30.04 -5.72 56.13
C ARG A 191 30.34 -5.54 57.62
N LYS A 192 29.57 -6.21 58.49
CA LYS A 192 29.96 -6.47 59.87
C LYS A 192 31.10 -7.50 59.88
N LYS A 193 32.18 -7.17 60.58
CA LYS A 193 33.29 -8.08 60.90
C LYS A 193 32.85 -9.00 62.05
N SER A 194 33.08 -10.29 61.90
CA SER A 194 33.34 -11.25 62.97
C SER A 194 34.59 -12.03 62.58
#